data_AF-A0A1Q9D9W1-F1
#
_entry.id   AF-A0A1Q9D9W1-F1
#
_cell.length_a   1.000
_cell.length_b   1.000
_cell.length_c   1.000
_cell.angle_alpha   90.00
_cell.angle_beta   90.00
_cell.angle_gamma   90.00
#
_symmetry.space_group_name_H-M   'P 1'
#
loop_
_entity.id
_entity.type
_entity.pdbx_description
1 polymer ?
#
loop_
_entity_poly.entity_id
_entity_poly.type
_entity_poly.pdbx_seq_one_letter_code
_entity_poly.pdbx_strand_id
1 'polypeptide(L)'
;MPGPGEPPEQELLSQSGQEHSDADMQHVDILEQARREVRNARRIAVASLLLAGAACAACAAVALPLLSTRGWPAEVQRNEETVLDETVYPLFPGMPTLEVGWAKCITNAVVREAHSPESKKVAVVREDTRIYVAEVRGRRVRITQPLHGWLSTMSNDGIEIVRSTKTDELREEFRHQKADPLPENATVQEGVDRLEKELLKLRGKEGKLLEALEMASRKVADKAKVHELADTASDSATKVIGRVEQALTKLDLGRVDVQKITNDILNGKVDLSGFAKDLNLGTAPPTEAPKIDIVE
;
A
#
# COMPACT_ATOMS: atom_id res chain seq x y z
N MET A 1 81.96 18.30 -53.96
CA MET A 1 81.42 18.97 -52.77
C MET A 1 80.40 20.03 -53.20
N PRO A 2 79.12 19.64 -53.27
CA PRO A 2 78.01 20.45 -52.80
C PRO A 2 77.28 19.73 -51.64
N GLY A 3 76.73 20.51 -50.70
CA GLY A 3 76.17 20.02 -49.43
C GLY A 3 74.75 19.45 -49.51
N PRO A 4 74.28 18.76 -48.45
CA PRO A 4 72.96 18.14 -48.39
C PRO A 4 71.87 19.19 -48.15
N GLY A 5 70.82 19.14 -48.97
CA GLY A 5 69.66 20.03 -48.90
C GLY A 5 68.66 19.60 -47.82
N GLU A 6 68.16 20.59 -47.09
CA GLU A 6 67.05 20.48 -46.13
C GLU A 6 65.71 20.21 -46.84
N PRO A 7 64.82 19.38 -46.25
CA PRO A 7 63.46 19.21 -46.75
C PRO A 7 62.51 20.35 -46.28
N PRO A 8 61.43 20.64 -47.03
CA PRO A 8 60.52 21.75 -46.77
C PRO A 8 59.53 21.46 -45.63
N GLU A 9 59.51 22.32 -44.61
CA GLU A 9 58.66 22.23 -43.40
C GLU A 9 57.22 22.78 -43.55
N GLN A 10 56.70 23.04 -44.76
CA GLN A 10 55.49 23.88 -44.90
C GLN A 10 54.12 23.18 -45.04
N GLU A 11 54.00 21.85 -44.91
CA GLU A 11 52.71 21.16 -45.18
C GLU A 11 51.95 20.62 -43.95
N LEU A 12 52.49 20.75 -42.72
CA LEU A 12 51.86 20.15 -41.51
C LEU A 12 50.90 21.06 -40.74
N LEU A 13 50.72 22.33 -41.14
CA LEU A 13 49.88 23.29 -40.39
C LEU A 13 48.42 23.38 -40.87
N SER A 14 48.04 22.76 -41.99
CA SER A 14 46.68 22.89 -42.55
C SER A 14 45.68 21.80 -42.11
N GLN A 15 46.15 20.68 -41.53
CA GLN A 15 45.25 19.59 -41.09
C GLN A 15 44.78 19.70 -39.64
N SER A 16 45.43 20.49 -38.79
CA SER A 16 45.06 20.60 -37.36
C SER A 16 43.83 21.49 -37.08
N GLY A 17 43.37 22.28 -38.07
CA GLY A 17 42.21 23.17 -37.90
C GLY A 17 40.85 22.52 -38.16
N GLN A 18 40.80 21.38 -38.84
CA GLN A 18 39.54 20.79 -39.31
C GLN A 18 38.97 19.76 -38.32
N GLU A 19 39.82 19.07 -37.55
CA GLU A 19 39.37 18.11 -36.53
C GLU A 19 38.74 18.79 -35.30
N HIS A 20 39.07 20.06 -35.03
CA HIS A 20 38.49 20.78 -33.89
C HIS A 20 37.02 21.20 -34.13
N SER A 21 36.62 21.41 -35.39
CA SER A 21 35.25 21.84 -35.71
C SER A 21 34.21 20.72 -35.57
N ASP A 22 34.60 19.46 -35.82
CA ASP A 22 33.67 18.32 -35.74
C ASP A 22 33.42 17.88 -34.28
N ALA A 23 34.42 18.05 -33.41
CA ALA A 23 34.28 17.78 -31.97
C ALA A 23 33.31 18.77 -31.28
N ASP A 24 33.36 20.05 -31.67
CA ASP A 24 32.46 21.07 -31.14
C ASP A 24 31.01 20.85 -31.60
N MET A 25 30.80 20.35 -32.83
CA MET A 25 29.46 20.06 -33.35
C MET A 25 28.80 18.88 -32.62
N GLN A 26 29.56 17.83 -32.29
CA GLN A 26 29.03 16.68 -31.52
C GLN A 26 28.67 17.07 -30.07
N HIS A 27 29.38 18.01 -29.47
CA HIS A 27 29.09 18.47 -28.11
C HIS A 27 27.77 19.25 -28.01
N VAL A 28 27.39 19.98 -29.07
CA VAL A 28 26.13 20.74 -29.13
C VAL A 28 24.92 19.80 -29.18
N ASP A 29 24.98 18.73 -29.98
CA ASP A 29 23.87 17.77 -30.11
C ASP A 29 23.59 17.01 -28.80
N ILE A 30 24.63 16.64 -28.05
CA ILE A 30 24.48 15.97 -26.74
C ILE A 30 23.78 16.89 -25.73
N LEU A 31 24.13 18.18 -25.71
CA LEU A 31 23.50 19.16 -24.81
C LEU A 31 22.04 19.43 -25.19
N GLU A 32 21.71 19.47 -26.48
CA GLU A 32 20.33 19.59 -26.92
C GLU A 32 19.49 18.37 -26.56
N GLN A 33 20.05 17.17 -26.70
CA GLN A 33 19.39 15.93 -26.33
C GLN A 33 19.11 15.89 -24.82
N ALA A 34 20.11 16.21 -23.98
CA ALA A 34 19.94 16.30 -22.53
C ALA A 34 18.85 17.33 -22.15
N ARG A 35 18.80 18.50 -22.79
CA ARG A 35 17.76 19.51 -22.54
C ARG A 35 16.35 19.06 -22.96
N ARG A 36 16.22 18.20 -23.99
CA ARG A 36 14.92 17.61 -24.38
C ARG A 36 14.47 16.58 -23.35
N GLU A 37 15.37 15.74 -22.87
CA GLU A 37 15.08 14.73 -21.85
C GLU A 37 14.65 15.38 -20.52
N VAL A 38 15.35 16.43 -20.07
CA VAL A 38 14.97 17.18 -18.86
C VAL A 38 13.58 17.82 -19.00
N ARG A 39 13.23 18.37 -20.17
CA ARG A 39 11.89 18.94 -20.41
C ARG A 39 10.80 17.86 -20.41
N ASN A 40 11.08 16.68 -20.96
CA ASN A 40 10.15 15.57 -20.95
C ASN A 40 9.96 15.01 -19.53
N ALA A 41 11.04 14.86 -18.76
CA ALA A 41 10.98 14.45 -17.36
C ALA A 41 10.14 15.42 -16.51
N ARG A 42 10.32 16.74 -16.69
CA ARG A 42 9.49 17.75 -16.01
C ARG A 42 8.01 17.63 -16.36
N ARG A 43 7.67 17.42 -17.64
CA ARG A 43 6.27 17.24 -18.07
C ARG A 43 5.64 16.00 -17.45
N ILE A 44 6.38 14.90 -17.39
CA ILE A 44 5.91 13.65 -16.77
C ILE A 44 5.72 13.83 -15.27
N ALA A 45 6.65 14.49 -14.58
CA ALA A 45 6.55 14.77 -13.15
C ALA A 45 5.34 15.68 -12.81
N VAL A 46 5.07 16.71 -13.62
CA VAL A 46 3.88 17.54 -13.44
C VAL A 46 2.60 16.74 -13.68
N ALA A 47 2.58 15.89 -14.72
CA ALA A 47 1.42 15.05 -15.01
C ALA A 47 1.14 14.03 -13.89
N SER A 48 2.16 13.41 -13.30
CA SER A 48 1.98 12.48 -12.18
C SER A 48 1.50 13.18 -10.92
N LEU A 49 2.00 14.38 -10.62
CA LEU A 49 1.54 15.18 -9.48
C LEU A 49 0.06 15.57 -9.61
N LEU A 50 -0.37 15.98 -10.82
CA LEU A 50 -1.78 16.29 -11.10
C LEU A 50 -2.67 15.05 -10.95
N LEU A 51 -2.22 13.89 -11.43
CA LEU A 51 -2.97 12.64 -11.32
C LEU A 51 -3.10 12.17 -9.86
N ALA A 52 -2.03 12.29 -9.07
CA ALA A 52 -2.05 12.00 -7.64
C ALA A 52 -2.99 12.95 -6.88
N GLY A 53 -2.96 14.25 -7.20
CA GLY A 53 -3.89 15.23 -6.65
C GLY A 53 -5.36 14.90 -6.95
N ALA A 54 -5.66 14.50 -8.19
CA ALA A 54 -7.00 14.08 -8.59
C ALA A 54 -7.46 12.82 -7.84
N ALA A 55 -6.58 11.83 -7.66
CA ALA A 55 -6.89 10.62 -6.89
C ALA A 55 -7.19 10.93 -5.42
N CYS A 56 -6.37 11.77 -4.77
CA CYS A 56 -6.60 12.21 -3.39
C CYS A 56 -7.94 12.98 -3.25
N ALA A 57 -8.27 13.84 -4.20
CA ALA A 57 -9.54 14.56 -4.21
C ALA A 57 -10.74 13.60 -4.35
N ALA A 58 -10.64 12.58 -5.20
CA ALA A 58 -11.67 11.56 -5.35
C ALA A 58 -11.86 10.74 -4.06
N CYS A 59 -10.76 10.33 -3.41
CA CYS A 59 -10.82 9.65 -2.11
C CYS A 59 -11.47 10.52 -1.03
N ALA A 60 -11.12 11.81 -0.96
CA ALA A 60 -11.72 12.75 -0.02
C ALA A 60 -13.23 12.95 -0.29
N ALA A 61 -13.63 13.05 -1.56
CA ALA A 61 -15.03 13.20 -1.93
C ALA A 61 -15.90 11.98 -1.56
N VAL A 62 -15.32 10.77 -1.51
CA VAL A 62 -16.02 9.56 -1.05
C VAL A 62 -15.97 9.42 0.48
N ALA A 63 -14.86 9.80 1.11
CA ALA A 63 -14.67 9.64 2.56
C ALA A 63 -15.43 10.69 3.39
N LEU A 64 -15.53 11.94 2.91
CA LEU A 64 -16.17 13.04 3.65
C LEU A 64 -17.67 12.80 3.92
N PRO A 65 -18.49 12.30 2.95
CA PRO A 65 -19.88 11.95 3.23
C PRO A 65 -20.02 10.85 4.29
N LEU A 66 -19.13 9.84 4.25
CA LEU A 66 -19.11 8.73 5.21
C LEU A 66 -18.72 9.16 6.62
N LEU A 67 -17.91 10.22 6.74
CA LEU A 67 -17.56 10.84 8.01
C LEU A 67 -18.66 11.77 8.53
N SER A 68 -19.39 12.45 7.64
CA SER A 68 -20.49 13.35 8.03
C SER A 68 -21.76 12.63 8.51
N THR A 69 -22.01 11.40 8.05
CA THR A 69 -23.16 10.59 8.50
C THR A 69 -22.88 9.80 9.77
N ARG A 70 -21.61 9.71 10.18
CA ARG A 70 -21.22 9.12 11.46
C ARG A 70 -21.08 10.26 12.47
N GLY A 71 -22.22 10.69 13.01
CA GLY A 71 -22.26 11.66 14.11
C GLY A 71 -21.22 11.28 15.16
N TRP A 72 -20.31 12.21 15.45
CA TRP A 72 -19.39 12.12 16.59
C TRP A 72 -20.26 11.79 17.81
N PRO A 73 -19.98 10.72 18.58
CA PRO A 73 -20.78 10.42 19.75
C PRO A 73 -20.68 11.61 20.70
N ALA A 74 -21.78 12.36 20.78
CA ALA A 74 -21.97 13.35 21.82
C ALA A 74 -21.70 12.65 23.15
N GLU A 75 -20.89 13.32 23.97
CA GLU A 75 -20.65 13.05 25.39
C GLU A 75 -21.79 12.22 26.00
N VAL A 76 -21.48 10.97 26.34
CA VAL A 76 -22.43 10.02 26.93
C VAL A 76 -22.80 10.52 28.33
N GLN A 77 -23.83 11.36 28.40
CA GLN A 77 -24.61 11.52 29.62
C GLN A 77 -25.31 10.18 29.87
N ARG A 78 -24.93 9.52 30.98
CA ARG A 78 -25.60 8.33 31.49
C ARG A 78 -27.05 8.67 31.83
N ASN A 79 -27.96 8.43 30.91
CA ASN A 79 -29.35 8.20 31.24
C ASN A 79 -29.58 6.68 31.20
N GLU A 80 -29.96 6.10 32.34
CA GLU A 80 -30.15 4.67 32.59
C GLU A 80 -31.39 4.07 31.90
N GLU A 81 -31.85 4.64 30.78
CA GLU A 81 -33.10 4.21 30.16
C GLU A 81 -32.96 4.20 28.63
N THR A 82 -32.21 3.23 28.11
CA THR A 82 -32.15 2.97 26.66
C THR A 82 -32.43 1.51 26.39
N VAL A 83 -33.65 1.30 25.89
CA VAL A 83 -34.05 0.39 24.81
C VAL A 83 -32.90 -0.49 24.29
N LEU A 84 -33.10 -1.80 24.41
CA LEU A 84 -32.27 -2.88 23.88
C LEU A 84 -32.09 -2.69 22.36
N ASP A 85 -31.08 -1.92 21.97
CA ASP A 85 -30.60 -1.90 20.59
C ASP A 85 -30.01 -3.27 20.28
N GLU A 86 -30.42 -3.84 19.15
CA GLU A 86 -30.20 -5.23 18.75
C GLU A 86 -28.75 -5.41 18.26
N THR A 87 -27.78 -5.05 19.10
CA THR A 87 -26.36 -5.08 18.75
C THR A 87 -25.87 -6.53 18.73
N VAL A 88 -25.81 -7.09 17.53
CA VAL A 88 -25.22 -8.39 17.24
C VAL A 88 -23.70 -8.30 17.42
N TYR A 89 -23.16 -8.87 18.50
CA TYR A 89 -21.71 -8.89 18.74
C TYR A 89 -21.07 -10.12 18.10
N PRO A 90 -20.21 -9.98 17.06
CA PRO A 90 -19.43 -11.10 16.54
C PRO A 90 -18.44 -11.57 17.62
N LEU A 91 -18.69 -12.78 18.15
CA LEU A 91 -17.87 -13.39 19.20
C LEU A 91 -16.42 -13.63 18.73
N PHE A 92 -16.25 -14.04 17.47
CA PHE A 92 -15.00 -14.18 16.71
C PHE A 92 -15.33 -14.22 15.19
N PRO A 93 -14.41 -13.86 14.28
CA PRO A 93 -14.65 -14.03 12.85
C PRO A 93 -14.94 -15.50 12.51
N GLY A 94 -16.13 -15.76 11.93
CA GLY A 94 -16.60 -17.10 11.58
C GLY A 94 -17.45 -17.82 12.63
N MET A 95 -17.74 -17.19 13.79
CA MET A 95 -18.63 -17.76 14.79
C MET A 95 -20.08 -17.26 14.62
N PRO A 96 -21.09 -18.13 14.84
CA PRO A 96 -22.48 -17.70 14.84
C PRO A 96 -22.70 -16.71 15.98
N THR A 97 -23.28 -15.58 15.65
CA THR A 97 -23.67 -14.56 16.62
C THR A 97 -24.88 -15.08 17.39
N LEU A 98 -24.77 -15.18 18.72
CA LEU A 98 -25.91 -15.58 19.54
C LEU A 98 -26.86 -14.39 19.68
N GLU A 99 -28.11 -14.58 19.27
CA GLU A 99 -29.17 -13.58 19.41
C GLU A 99 -29.84 -13.65 20.79
N VAL A 100 -30.43 -12.54 21.23
CA VAL A 100 -31.31 -12.49 22.41
C VAL A 100 -32.54 -13.34 22.14
N GLY A 101 -32.98 -14.10 23.15
CA GLY A 101 -34.15 -14.97 23.05
C GLY A 101 -33.90 -16.39 23.58
N TRP A 102 -34.69 -17.33 23.09
CA TRP A 102 -34.58 -18.73 23.52
C TRP A 102 -33.36 -19.42 22.91
N ALA A 103 -32.60 -20.07 23.78
CA ALA A 103 -31.42 -20.84 23.42
C ALA A 103 -31.40 -22.17 24.19
N LYS A 104 -30.51 -23.08 23.79
CA LYS A 104 -30.31 -24.39 24.41
C LYS A 104 -28.89 -24.49 24.93
N CYS A 105 -28.74 -25.02 26.14
CA CYS A 105 -27.44 -25.35 26.70
C CYS A 105 -26.96 -26.66 26.09
N ILE A 106 -25.83 -26.65 25.39
CA ILE A 106 -25.29 -27.84 24.71
C ILE A 106 -24.43 -28.69 25.65
N THR A 107 -23.82 -28.07 26.66
CA THR A 107 -22.99 -28.73 27.67
C THR A 107 -23.36 -28.24 29.07
N ASN A 108 -22.96 -28.97 30.11
CA ASN A 108 -23.18 -28.54 31.49
C ASN A 108 -22.44 -27.22 31.76
N ALA A 109 -23.16 -26.19 32.20
CA ALA A 109 -22.62 -24.84 32.35
C ALA A 109 -22.81 -24.29 33.77
N VAL A 110 -21.77 -23.66 34.31
CA VAL A 110 -21.85 -22.98 35.61
C VAL A 110 -22.43 -21.58 35.43
N VAL A 111 -23.56 -21.32 36.08
CA VAL A 111 -24.18 -19.99 36.11
C VAL A 111 -23.68 -19.24 37.33
N ARG A 112 -23.30 -17.98 37.11
CA ARG A 112 -22.74 -17.10 38.13
C ARG A 112 -23.63 -15.90 38.36
N GLU A 113 -23.52 -15.29 39.53
CA GLU A 113 -24.38 -14.18 39.93
C GLU A 113 -24.12 -12.92 39.10
N ALA A 114 -22.86 -12.65 38.77
CA ALA A 114 -22.45 -11.47 38.01
C ALA A 114 -21.64 -11.83 36.76
N HIS A 115 -21.42 -10.84 35.90
CA HIS A 115 -20.64 -10.99 34.66
C HIS A 115 -19.19 -11.48 34.91
N SER A 116 -18.61 -11.16 36.07
CA SER A 116 -17.24 -11.55 36.42
C SER A 116 -17.07 -13.09 36.54
N PRO A 117 -15.99 -13.69 36.02
CA PRO A 117 -15.67 -15.11 36.22
C PRO A 117 -15.35 -15.47 37.67
N GLU A 118 -15.07 -14.50 38.52
CA GLU A 118 -14.80 -14.73 39.94
C GLU A 118 -16.05 -14.63 40.82
N SER A 119 -17.18 -14.17 40.25
CA SER A 119 -18.43 -14.03 40.99
C SER A 119 -18.97 -15.37 41.49
N LYS A 120 -19.81 -15.31 42.53
CA LYS A 120 -20.40 -16.46 43.19
C LYS A 120 -21.10 -17.39 42.19
N LYS A 121 -20.84 -18.69 42.30
CA LYS A 121 -21.54 -19.72 41.53
C LYS A 121 -22.95 -19.87 42.10
N VAL A 122 -23.97 -19.70 41.26
CA VAL A 122 -25.38 -19.77 41.65
C VAL A 122 -25.90 -21.20 41.47
N ALA A 123 -25.71 -21.75 40.27
CA ALA A 123 -26.20 -23.08 39.90
C ALA A 123 -25.40 -23.65 38.73
N VAL A 124 -25.70 -24.91 38.38
CA VAL A 124 -25.23 -25.55 37.14
C VAL A 124 -26.46 -25.83 36.28
N VAL A 125 -26.47 -25.28 35.06
CA VAL A 125 -27.47 -25.61 34.04
C VAL A 125 -27.00 -26.89 33.35
N ARG A 126 -27.89 -27.87 33.26
CA ARG A 126 -27.57 -29.15 32.61
C ARG A 126 -27.59 -28.99 31.09
N GLU A 127 -26.87 -29.87 30.41
CA GLU A 127 -27.01 -30.05 28.97
C GLU A 127 -28.49 -30.26 28.58
N ASP A 128 -28.81 -29.90 27.34
CA ASP A 128 -30.14 -29.94 26.76
C ASP A 128 -31.20 -29.02 27.41
N THR A 129 -30.83 -28.25 28.44
CA THR A 129 -31.77 -27.35 29.12
C THR A 129 -32.03 -26.10 28.28
N ARG A 130 -33.31 -25.76 28.10
CA ARG A 130 -33.73 -24.52 27.43
C ARG A 130 -33.55 -23.32 28.36
N ILE A 131 -32.90 -22.27 27.87
CA ILE A 131 -32.61 -21.05 28.60
C ILE A 131 -33.10 -19.83 27.84
N TYR A 132 -33.52 -18.78 28.54
CA TYR A 132 -33.84 -17.49 27.93
C TYR A 132 -32.69 -16.53 28.12
N VAL A 133 -32.03 -16.17 27.01
CA VAL A 133 -30.94 -15.21 26.94
C VAL A 133 -31.54 -13.81 26.87
N ALA A 134 -31.35 -13.03 27.92
CA ALA A 134 -31.84 -11.66 28.00
C ALA A 134 -30.82 -10.64 27.49
N GLU A 135 -29.53 -10.98 27.49
CA GLU A 135 -28.46 -10.07 27.10
C GLU A 135 -27.19 -10.83 26.74
N VAL A 136 -26.45 -10.34 25.74
CA VAL A 136 -25.17 -10.90 25.31
C VAL A 136 -24.07 -9.85 25.49
N ARG A 137 -23.02 -10.14 26.26
CA ARG A 137 -21.85 -9.27 26.46
C ARG A 137 -20.57 -10.06 26.24
N GLY A 138 -19.93 -9.86 25.09
CA GLY A 138 -18.75 -10.63 24.71
C GLY A 138 -19.03 -12.13 24.82
N ARG A 139 -18.16 -12.90 25.49
CA ARG A 139 -18.27 -14.36 25.66
C ARG A 139 -19.29 -14.80 26.73
N ARG A 140 -20.08 -13.90 27.29
CA ARG A 140 -21.02 -14.22 28.36
C ARG A 140 -22.43 -13.75 28.04
N VAL A 141 -23.39 -14.51 28.52
CA VAL A 141 -24.81 -14.22 28.35
C VAL A 141 -25.49 -14.17 29.70
N ARG A 142 -26.41 -13.21 29.83
CA ARG A 142 -27.30 -13.11 30.97
C ARG A 142 -28.55 -13.91 30.65
N ILE A 143 -28.87 -14.85 31.53
CA ILE A 143 -30.11 -15.63 31.46
C ILE A 143 -31.09 -15.20 32.54
N THR A 144 -32.37 -15.30 32.24
CA THR A 144 -33.48 -15.06 33.19
C THR A 144 -34.29 -16.31 33.48
N GLN A 145 -34.21 -17.33 32.62
CA GLN A 145 -34.94 -18.60 32.79
C GLN A 145 -34.04 -19.80 32.42
N PRO A 146 -34.16 -20.94 33.12
CA PRO A 146 -35.02 -21.20 34.29
C PRO A 146 -34.50 -20.56 35.59
N LEU A 147 -33.29 -20.00 35.55
CA LEU A 147 -32.63 -19.35 36.67
C LEU A 147 -31.92 -18.09 36.20
N HIS A 148 -31.73 -17.15 37.12
CA HIS A 148 -31.13 -15.85 36.83
C HIS A 148 -29.62 -15.88 37.04
N GLY A 149 -28.86 -15.37 36.08
CA GLY A 149 -27.41 -15.20 36.22
C GLY A 149 -26.68 -15.08 34.88
N TRP A 150 -25.36 -15.20 34.94
CA TRP A 150 -24.44 -15.08 33.82
C TRP A 150 -23.72 -16.40 33.56
N LEU A 151 -23.66 -16.80 32.30
CA LEU A 151 -22.98 -18.03 31.87
C LEU A 151 -22.11 -17.75 30.64
N SER A 152 -21.10 -18.57 30.39
CA SER A 152 -20.24 -18.42 29.22
C SER A 152 -20.90 -19.05 28.00
N THR A 153 -20.82 -18.40 26.83
CA THR A 153 -21.30 -18.98 25.57
C THR A 153 -20.39 -20.08 25.03
N MET A 154 -19.12 -20.07 25.43
CA MET A 154 -18.09 -20.99 24.97
C MET A 154 -17.07 -21.30 26.07
N SER A 155 -16.47 -22.48 26.04
CA SER A 155 -15.33 -22.85 26.87
C SER A 155 -14.04 -22.17 26.39
N ASN A 156 -12.96 -22.26 27.18
CA ASN A 156 -11.64 -21.80 26.74
C ASN A 156 -11.07 -22.64 25.59
N ASP A 157 -11.53 -23.89 25.46
CA ASP A 157 -11.12 -24.83 24.40
C ASP A 157 -11.93 -24.66 23.10
N GLY A 158 -12.81 -23.66 23.04
CA GLY A 158 -13.64 -23.41 21.86
C GLY A 158 -14.91 -24.26 21.77
N ILE A 159 -15.29 -24.96 22.85
CA ILE A 159 -16.50 -25.78 22.87
C ILE A 159 -17.72 -24.89 23.10
N GLU A 160 -18.70 -24.95 22.20
CA GLU A 160 -19.97 -24.23 22.30
C GLU A 160 -20.77 -24.70 23.53
N ILE A 161 -21.12 -23.76 24.42
CA ILE A 161 -21.90 -24.03 25.62
C ILE A 161 -23.38 -23.70 25.38
N VAL A 162 -23.67 -22.64 24.63
CA VAL A 162 -25.04 -22.19 24.33
C VAL A 162 -25.23 -22.03 22.83
N ARG A 163 -26.33 -22.58 22.33
CA ARG A 163 -26.76 -22.47 20.93
C ARG A 163 -28.14 -21.86 20.83
N SER A 164 -28.35 -20.97 19.86
CA SER A 164 -29.69 -20.42 19.57
C SER A 164 -30.63 -21.53 19.08
N THR A 165 -31.89 -21.52 19.53
CA THR A 165 -32.89 -22.50 19.07
C THR A 165 -33.11 -22.41 17.55
N LYS A 166 -33.06 -21.20 16.97
CA LYS A 166 -33.15 -21.00 15.50
C LYS A 166 -32.04 -21.74 14.75
N THR A 167 -30.81 -21.69 15.29
CA THR A 167 -29.65 -22.38 14.68
C THR A 167 -29.79 -23.90 14.80
N ASP A 168 -30.40 -24.39 15.88
CA ASP A 168 -30.64 -25.81 16.08
C ASP A 168 -31.71 -26.35 15.11
N GLU A 169 -32.81 -25.61 14.92
CA GLU A 169 -33.86 -25.91 13.93
C GLU A 169 -33.28 -26.01 12.52
N LEU A 170 -32.49 -25.02 12.08
CA LEU A 170 -31.80 -25.06 10.79
C LEU A 170 -30.88 -26.28 10.67
N ARG A 171 -30.17 -26.65 11.76
CA ARG A 171 -29.30 -27.83 11.76
C ARG A 171 -30.07 -29.14 11.64
N GLU A 172 -31.25 -29.24 12.25
CA GLU A 172 -32.12 -30.41 12.09
C GLU A 172 -32.72 -30.45 10.68
N GLU A 173 -33.13 -29.31 10.11
CA GLU A 173 -33.54 -29.23 8.70
C GLU A 173 -32.43 -29.70 7.75
N PHE A 174 -31.19 -29.27 7.98
CA PHE A 174 -30.04 -29.76 7.21
C PHE A 174 -29.77 -31.24 7.46
N ARG A 175 -29.95 -31.75 8.68
CA ARG A 175 -29.81 -33.20 8.95
C ARG A 175 -30.87 -34.01 8.21
N HIS A 176 -32.11 -33.51 8.15
CA HIS A 176 -33.18 -34.15 7.40
C HIS A 176 -33.02 -34.02 5.89
N GLN A 177 -32.55 -32.89 5.37
CA GLN A 177 -32.22 -32.76 3.93
C GLN A 177 -31.02 -33.61 3.51
N LYS A 178 -30.05 -33.82 4.41
CA LYS A 178 -28.87 -34.65 4.13
C LYS A 178 -29.10 -36.13 4.39
N ALA A 179 -30.33 -36.52 4.74
CA ALA A 179 -30.77 -37.90 4.89
C ALA A 179 -31.44 -38.45 3.62
N ASP A 180 -31.45 -37.72 2.51
CA ASP A 180 -31.42 -38.41 1.21
C ASP A 180 -30.15 -39.27 1.25
N PRO A 181 -30.27 -40.61 1.24
CA PRO A 181 -29.09 -41.46 1.24
C PRO A 181 -28.24 -40.98 0.08
N LEU A 182 -27.04 -40.47 0.40
CA LEU A 182 -25.99 -40.30 -0.59
C LEU A 182 -26.05 -41.57 -1.44
N PRO A 183 -26.33 -41.47 -2.76
CA PRO A 183 -26.56 -42.64 -3.57
C PRO A 183 -25.41 -43.58 -3.28
N GLU A 184 -25.72 -44.75 -2.73
CA GLU A 184 -24.78 -45.67 -2.06
C GLU A 184 -23.65 -46.14 -3.01
N ASN A 185 -23.76 -45.74 -4.29
CA ASN A 185 -22.93 -46.10 -5.41
C ASN A 185 -22.35 -44.90 -6.19
N ALA A 186 -22.60 -43.63 -5.80
CA ALA A 186 -21.74 -42.51 -6.23
C ALA A 186 -20.47 -42.63 -5.40
N THR A 187 -19.67 -43.63 -5.77
CA THR A 187 -18.51 -44.10 -5.03
C THR A 187 -17.67 -42.91 -4.62
N VAL A 188 -17.12 -42.95 -3.41
CA VAL A 188 -16.08 -42.00 -2.97
C VAL A 188 -15.02 -41.82 -4.07
N GLN A 189 -14.80 -42.86 -4.88
CA GLN A 189 -14.00 -42.86 -6.09
C GLN A 189 -14.42 -41.82 -7.14
N GLU A 190 -15.70 -41.71 -7.54
CA GLU A 190 -16.15 -40.67 -8.48
C GLU A 190 -15.92 -39.25 -7.92
N GLY A 191 -16.09 -39.09 -6.60
CA GLY A 191 -15.76 -37.85 -5.91
C GLY A 191 -14.27 -37.53 -6.00
N VAL A 192 -13.41 -38.52 -5.74
CA VAL A 192 -11.96 -38.41 -5.85
C VAL A 192 -11.54 -38.11 -7.29
N ASP A 193 -12.08 -38.82 -8.28
CA ASP A 193 -11.77 -38.64 -9.70
C ASP A 193 -12.18 -37.23 -10.19
N ARG A 194 -13.32 -36.73 -9.71
CA ARG A 194 -13.76 -35.36 -10.00
C ARG A 194 -12.83 -34.32 -9.38
N LEU A 195 -12.38 -34.56 -8.14
CA LEU A 195 -11.45 -33.68 -7.44
C LEU A 195 -10.07 -33.69 -8.11
N GLU A 196 -9.59 -34.86 -8.51
CA GLU A 196 -8.33 -35.03 -9.23
C GLU A 196 -8.37 -34.33 -10.59
N LYS A 197 -9.49 -34.41 -11.32
CA LYS A 197 -9.69 -33.68 -12.59
C LYS A 197 -9.67 -32.16 -12.41
N GLU A 198 -10.28 -31.64 -11.34
CA GLU A 198 -10.24 -30.20 -11.04
C GLU A 198 -8.85 -29.75 -10.58
N LEU A 199 -8.13 -30.58 -9.80
CA LEU A 199 -6.74 -30.32 -9.44
C LEU A 199 -5.83 -30.28 -10.68
N LEU A 200 -6.04 -31.19 -11.65
CA LEU A 200 -5.29 -31.17 -12.91
C LEU A 200 -5.52 -29.87 -13.70
N LYS A 201 -6.77 -29.39 -13.75
CA LYS A 201 -7.11 -28.11 -14.39
C LYS A 201 -6.46 -26.92 -13.68
N LEU A 202 -6.41 -26.94 -12.34
CA LEU A 202 -5.75 -25.89 -11.55
C LEU A 202 -4.24 -25.90 -11.75
N ARG A 203 -3.62 -27.08 -11.78
CA ARG A 203 -2.19 -27.24 -12.07
C ARG A 203 -1.82 -26.70 -13.46
N GLY A 204 -2.69 -26.92 -14.46
CA GLY A 204 -2.52 -26.32 -15.79
C GLY A 204 -2.64 -24.78 -15.81
N LYS A 205 -3.27 -24.17 -14.80
CA LYS A 205 -3.36 -22.72 -14.63
C LYS A 205 -2.22 -22.14 -13.78
N GLU A 206 -1.53 -22.96 -12.99
CA GLU A 206 -0.42 -22.55 -12.12
C GLU A 206 0.71 -21.91 -12.94
N GLY A 207 1.07 -22.49 -14.09
CA GLY A 207 2.07 -21.90 -14.99
C GLY A 207 1.68 -20.49 -15.49
N LYS A 208 0.40 -20.28 -15.83
CA LYS A 208 -0.09 -18.96 -16.27
C LYS A 208 -0.08 -17.94 -15.13
N LEU A 209 -0.33 -18.37 -13.90
CA LEU A 209 -0.27 -17.50 -12.72
C LEU A 209 1.17 -17.13 -12.37
N LEU A 210 2.10 -18.07 -12.44
CA LEU A 210 3.53 -17.81 -12.23
C LEU A 210 4.08 -16.87 -13.29
N GLU A 211 3.72 -17.06 -14.57
CA GLU A 211 4.11 -16.16 -15.66
C GLU A 211 3.54 -14.74 -15.47
N ALA A 212 2.26 -14.63 -15.07
CA ALA A 212 1.65 -13.35 -14.74
C ALA A 212 2.34 -12.66 -13.54
N LEU A 213 2.72 -13.43 -12.52
CA LEU A 213 3.43 -12.92 -11.34
C LEU A 213 4.85 -12.46 -11.70
N GLU A 214 5.56 -13.19 -12.55
CA GLU A 214 6.88 -12.81 -13.04
C GLU A 214 6.82 -11.52 -13.86
N MET A 215 5.84 -11.40 -14.76
CA MET A 215 5.59 -10.16 -15.50
C MET A 215 5.26 -8.99 -14.58
N ALA A 216 4.47 -9.20 -13.53
CA ALA A 216 4.16 -8.17 -12.55
C ALA A 216 5.40 -7.76 -11.74
N SER A 217 6.20 -8.72 -11.29
CA SER A 217 7.44 -8.49 -10.55
C SER A 217 8.46 -7.68 -11.37
N ARG A 218 8.66 -8.03 -12.65
CA ARG A 218 9.53 -7.25 -13.56
C ARG A 218 9.07 -5.81 -13.69
N LYS A 219 7.76 -5.58 -13.87
CA LYS A 219 7.20 -4.21 -13.95
C LYS A 219 7.38 -3.41 -12.66
N VAL A 220 7.39 -4.06 -11.50
CA VAL A 220 7.66 -3.40 -10.21
C VAL A 220 9.15 -3.09 -10.05
N ALA A 221 10.04 -4.01 -10.44
CA ALA A 221 11.49 -3.78 -10.42
C ALA A 221 11.91 -2.62 -11.33
N ASP A 222 11.30 -2.52 -12.52
CA ASP A 222 11.55 -1.40 -13.44
C ASP A 222 11.07 -0.07 -12.83
N LYS A 223 9.94 -0.06 -12.12
CA LYS A 223 9.48 1.13 -11.38
C LYS A 223 10.38 1.49 -10.21
N ALA A 224 10.93 0.50 -9.50
CA ALA A 224 11.85 0.76 -8.39
C ALA A 224 13.15 1.43 -8.88
N LYS A 225 13.69 1.01 -10.03
CA LYS A 225 14.83 1.70 -10.67
C LYS A 225 14.50 3.14 -11.07
N VAL A 226 13.26 3.39 -11.52
CA VAL A 226 12.80 4.75 -11.83
C VAL A 226 12.72 5.61 -10.56
N HIS A 227 12.32 5.03 -9.42
CA HIS A 227 12.34 5.73 -8.13
C HIS A 227 13.76 6.03 -7.65
N GLU A 228 14.71 5.09 -7.75
CA GLU A 228 16.12 5.31 -7.39
C GLU A 228 16.78 6.42 -8.21
N LEU A 229 16.50 6.46 -9.52
CA LEU A 229 16.94 7.54 -10.40
C LEU A 229 16.27 8.88 -10.06
N ALA A 230 15.01 8.88 -9.65
CA ALA A 230 14.29 10.08 -9.21
C ALA A 230 14.86 10.64 -7.89
N ASP A 231 15.20 9.78 -6.94
CA ASP A 231 15.82 10.18 -5.67
C ASP A 231 17.24 10.74 -5.90
N THR A 232 18.03 10.10 -6.76
CA THR A 232 19.37 10.59 -7.14
C THR A 232 19.31 11.96 -7.84
N ALA A 233 18.29 12.17 -8.68
CA ALA A 233 18.03 13.45 -9.33
C ALA A 233 17.57 14.52 -8.32
N SER A 234 16.74 14.15 -7.35
CA SER A 234 16.30 15.03 -6.25
C SER A 234 17.47 15.48 -5.38
N ASP A 235 18.35 14.56 -4.98
CA ASP A 235 19.56 14.84 -4.18
C ASP A 235 20.56 15.73 -4.94
N SER A 236 20.66 15.56 -6.25
CA SER A 236 21.49 16.43 -7.09
C SER A 236 20.90 17.84 -7.18
N ALA A 237 19.57 17.96 -7.30
CA ALA A 237 18.87 19.23 -7.33
C ALA A 237 19.00 20.00 -6.00
N THR A 238 18.83 19.34 -4.85
CA THR A 238 18.98 19.97 -3.52
C THR A 238 20.41 20.47 -3.28
N LYS A 239 21.44 19.72 -3.72
CA LYS A 239 22.84 20.19 -3.66
C LYS A 239 23.09 21.44 -4.50
N VAL A 240 22.48 21.54 -5.69
CA VAL A 240 22.60 22.74 -6.53
C VAL A 240 21.92 23.93 -5.87
N ILE A 241 20.70 23.75 -5.34
CA ILE A 241 19.98 24.81 -4.61
C ILE A 241 20.82 25.30 -3.43
N GLY A 242 21.38 24.39 -2.63
CA GLY A 242 22.23 24.76 -1.50
C GLY A 242 23.49 25.54 -1.90
N ARG A 243 24.12 25.20 -3.05
CA ARG A 243 25.25 25.98 -3.58
C ARG A 243 24.83 27.37 -4.05
N VAL A 244 23.64 27.49 -4.64
CA VAL A 244 23.09 28.78 -5.06
C VAL A 244 22.76 29.66 -3.85
N GLU A 245 22.13 29.11 -2.81
CA GLU A 245 21.88 29.82 -1.55
C GLU A 245 23.19 30.27 -0.88
N GLN A 246 24.21 29.41 -0.87
CA GLN A 246 25.54 29.78 -0.37
C GLN A 246 26.21 30.88 -1.21
N ALA A 247 26.02 30.89 -2.53
CA ALA A 247 26.53 31.95 -3.38
C ALA A 247 25.77 33.28 -3.16
N LEU A 248 24.44 33.21 -3.02
CA LEU A 248 23.60 34.37 -2.78
C LEU A 248 23.86 35.03 -1.42
N THR A 249 24.09 34.22 -0.37
CA THR A 249 24.48 34.71 0.96
C THR A 249 25.86 35.37 0.95
N LYS A 250 26.82 34.86 0.17
CA LYS A 250 28.13 35.51 -0.04
C LYS A 250 28.04 36.85 -0.79
N LEU A 251 27.01 37.04 -1.62
CA LEU A 251 26.80 38.26 -2.40
C LEU A 251 26.05 39.36 -1.63
N ASP A 252 25.72 39.14 -0.34
CA ASP A 252 25.04 40.09 0.55
C ASP A 252 23.74 40.68 -0.04
N LEU A 253 23.04 39.88 -0.86
CA LEU A 253 21.75 40.22 -1.44
C LEU A 253 20.61 39.99 -0.43
N GLY A 254 20.68 40.66 0.73
CA GLY A 254 19.77 40.49 1.87
C GLY A 254 18.29 40.87 1.66
N ARG A 255 17.82 41.01 0.41
CA ARG A 255 16.43 41.35 0.08
C ARG A 255 15.83 40.58 -1.10
N VAL A 256 16.56 39.64 -1.69
CA VAL A 256 16.02 38.87 -2.80
C VAL A 256 15.20 37.71 -2.23
N ASP A 257 13.89 37.79 -2.41
CA ASP A 257 12.94 36.75 -2.01
C ASP A 257 13.12 35.52 -2.92
N VAL A 258 14.04 34.64 -2.52
CA VAL A 258 14.44 33.43 -3.27
C VAL A 258 13.23 32.53 -3.55
N GLN A 259 12.25 32.48 -2.64
CA GLN A 259 11.03 31.69 -2.83
C GLN A 259 10.17 32.25 -3.96
N LYS A 260 10.05 33.58 -4.06
CA LYS A 260 9.31 34.23 -5.15
C LYS A 260 9.96 33.94 -6.51
N ILE A 261 11.28 34.09 -6.62
CA ILE A 261 12.01 33.81 -7.85
C ILE A 261 11.91 32.33 -8.24
N THR A 262 12.03 31.43 -7.27
CA THR A 262 11.89 29.98 -7.52
C THR A 262 10.49 29.64 -8.03
N ASN A 263 9.44 30.22 -7.44
CA ASN A 263 8.06 30.04 -7.92
C ASN A 263 7.83 30.65 -9.30
N ASP A 264 8.41 31.81 -9.61
CA ASP A 264 8.28 32.42 -10.93
C ASP A 264 9.03 31.62 -12.01
N ILE A 265 10.16 30.97 -11.66
CA ILE A 265 10.87 30.04 -12.55
C ILE A 265 10.04 28.76 -12.77
N LEU A 266 9.49 28.15 -11.72
CA LEU A 266 8.68 26.93 -11.82
C LEU A 266 7.41 27.15 -12.66
N ASN A 267 6.82 28.35 -12.57
CA ASN A 267 5.65 28.74 -13.36
C ASN A 267 6.00 29.25 -14.76
N GLY A 268 7.27 29.22 -15.17
CA GLY A 268 7.72 29.67 -16.49
C GLY A 268 7.55 31.18 -16.75
N LYS A 269 7.41 31.99 -15.68
CA LYS A 269 7.27 33.45 -15.77
C LYS A 269 8.60 34.17 -15.92
N VAL A 270 9.71 33.51 -15.61
CA VAL A 270 11.06 34.04 -15.81
C VAL A 270 11.68 33.42 -17.05
N ASP A 271 11.96 34.24 -18.06
CA ASP A 271 12.71 33.83 -19.23
C ASP A 271 14.21 33.77 -18.88
N LEU A 272 14.72 32.55 -18.67
CA LEU A 272 16.11 32.29 -18.32
C LEU A 272 17.04 32.28 -19.54
N SER A 273 16.53 32.50 -20.75
CA SER A 273 17.33 32.43 -21.98
C SER A 273 18.43 33.50 -22.05
N GLY A 274 18.22 34.67 -21.41
CA GLY A 274 19.23 35.73 -21.28
C GLY A 274 20.26 35.45 -20.17
N PHE A 275 19.84 34.85 -19.06
CA PHE A 275 20.69 34.64 -17.89
C PHE A 275 21.85 33.65 -18.16
N ALA A 276 21.63 32.71 -19.08
CA ALA A 276 22.67 31.77 -19.52
C ALA A 276 23.75 32.42 -20.40
N LYS A 277 23.49 33.59 -21.00
CA LYS A 277 24.49 34.36 -21.76
C LYS A 277 25.36 35.25 -20.86
N ASP A 278 24.78 35.75 -19.76
CA ASP A 278 25.47 36.67 -18.85
C ASP A 278 26.30 35.95 -17.78
N LEU A 279 25.92 34.72 -17.42
CA LEU A 279 26.80 33.80 -16.70
C LEU A 279 27.86 33.29 -17.67
N ASN A 280 28.91 34.09 -17.86
CA ASN A 280 30.17 33.69 -18.49
C ASN A 280 30.85 32.63 -17.60
N LEU A 281 30.22 31.46 -17.49
CA LEU A 281 30.76 30.26 -16.85
C LEU A 281 31.91 29.83 -17.74
N GLY A 282 33.08 30.41 -17.47
CA GLY A 282 34.34 30.01 -18.08
C GLY A 282 34.42 28.51 -18.06
N THR A 283 34.73 27.94 -19.22
CA THR A 283 35.08 26.54 -19.40
C THR A 283 36.01 26.13 -18.27
N ALA A 284 35.54 25.22 -17.40
CA ALA A 284 36.40 24.65 -16.39
C ALA A 284 37.61 24.02 -17.09
N PRO A 285 38.84 24.23 -16.60
CA PRO A 285 40.01 23.59 -17.19
C PRO A 285 39.81 22.07 -17.19
N PRO A 286 40.27 21.36 -18.24
CA PRO A 286 40.07 19.92 -18.35
C PRO A 286 40.68 19.23 -17.13
N THR A 287 39.83 18.56 -16.36
CA THR A 287 40.25 17.69 -15.27
C THR A 287 41.05 16.55 -15.87
N GLU A 288 42.34 16.47 -15.57
CA GLU A 288 43.21 15.36 -16.01
C GLU A 288 42.60 14.03 -15.61
N ALA A 289 42.48 13.12 -16.59
CA ALA A 289 41.97 11.78 -16.38
C ALA A 289 42.89 11.02 -15.41
N PRO A 290 42.35 10.24 -14.46
CA PRO A 290 43.15 9.42 -13.58
C PRO A 290 43.92 8.37 -14.40
N LYS A 291 45.25 8.38 -14.28
CA LYS A 291 46.11 7.28 -14.76
C LYS A 291 45.71 6.01 -14.02
N ILE A 292 45.15 5.05 -14.76
CA ILE A 292 44.94 3.69 -14.28
C ILE A 292 46.22 2.94 -14.60
N ASP A 293 47.05 2.69 -13.59
CA ASP A 293 48.18 1.77 -13.72
C ASP A 293 47.62 0.34 -13.78
N ILE A 294 47.70 -0.26 -14.97
CA ILE A 294 47.47 -1.69 -15.14
C ILE A 294 48.75 -2.40 -14.69
N VAL A 295 48.67 -3.10 -13.56
CA VAL A 295 49.71 -4.01 -13.10
C VAL A 295 49.56 -5.31 -13.90
N GLU A 296 50.58 -5.63 -14.71
CA GLU A 296 50.77 -6.96 -15.33
C GLU A 296 51.21 -8.01 -14.30
#